data_AF-A0A8J1YQ84-F1
#
_entry.id   AF-A0A8J1YQ84-F1
#
_cell.length_a   1.000
_cell.length_b   1.000
_cell.length_c   1.000
_cell.angle_alpha   90.00
_cell.angle_beta   90.00
_cell.angle_gamma   90.00
#
_symmetry.space_group_name_H-M   'P 1'
#
loop_
_entity.id
_entity.type
_entity.pdbx_description
1 polymer ?
#
loop_
_entity_poly.entity_id
_entity_poly.type
_entity_poly.pdbx_seq_one_letter_code
_entity_poly.pdbx_strand_id
1 'polypeptide(L)'
;MTSTFTRRLSFTPISRTKAALQSSPETPNPIDLLTKIGRNADKRLVTQAESWDKLSEIWLKGGTAMEAAGLGPKDRRYILWAFAKYSQGRAPSQFIRSPKAPKKFRGRV
;
A
#
# COMPACT_ATOMS: atom_id res chain seq x y z
N MET A 1 -51.34 12.91 -11.70
CA MET A 1 -50.03 13.58 -11.91
C MET A 1 -48.95 12.78 -11.21
N THR A 2 -48.14 12.01 -11.92
CA THR A 2 -47.07 11.17 -11.33
C THR A 2 -45.72 11.84 -11.58
N SER A 3 -45.13 12.41 -10.52
CA SER A 3 -43.80 13.02 -10.54
C SER A 3 -42.72 11.93 -10.55
N THR A 4 -41.94 11.86 -11.62
CA THR A 4 -40.79 10.96 -11.73
C THR A 4 -39.55 11.63 -11.11
N PHE A 5 -39.09 11.10 -9.98
CA PHE A 5 -37.89 11.59 -9.29
C PHE A 5 -36.64 10.92 -9.87
N THR A 6 -35.95 11.58 -10.79
CA THR A 6 -34.72 11.06 -11.42
C THR A 6 -33.53 11.23 -10.46
N ARG A 7 -33.06 10.13 -9.85
CA ARG A 7 -31.88 10.16 -8.97
C ARG A 7 -30.61 10.41 -9.80
N ARG A 8 -30.10 11.63 -9.76
CA ARG A 8 -28.84 12.00 -10.44
C ARG A 8 -27.66 11.38 -9.69
N LEU A 9 -27.02 10.38 -10.29
CA LEU A 9 -25.76 9.84 -9.79
C LEU A 9 -24.65 10.87 -10.05
N SER A 10 -24.02 11.37 -8.99
CA SER A 10 -22.85 12.26 -9.09
C SER A 10 -21.60 11.42 -9.35
N PHE A 11 -21.02 11.54 -10.55
CA PHE A 11 -19.69 10.98 -10.86
C PHE A 11 -18.65 12.08 -10.67
N THR A 12 -18.23 12.34 -9.42
CA THR A 12 -17.02 13.12 -9.19
C THR A 12 -15.82 12.20 -9.34
N PRO A 13 -14.95 12.38 -10.36
CA PRO A 13 -13.74 11.59 -10.46
C PRO A 13 -12.80 11.97 -9.31
N ILE A 14 -12.54 11.03 -8.39
CA ILE A 14 -11.50 11.21 -7.39
C ILE A 14 -10.16 11.00 -8.10
N SER A 15 -9.55 12.07 -8.61
CA SER A 15 -8.18 12.03 -9.14
C SER A 15 -7.20 11.91 -7.98
N ARG A 16 -6.92 10.68 -7.53
CA ARG A 16 -5.77 10.42 -6.67
C ARG A 16 -4.52 10.40 -7.55
N THR A 17 -3.88 11.54 -7.73
CA THR A 17 -2.56 11.59 -8.36
C THR A 17 -1.60 10.75 -7.53
N LYS A 18 -0.96 9.76 -8.16
CA LYS A 18 0.10 8.98 -7.52
C LYS A 18 1.37 9.83 -7.55
N ALA A 19 1.73 10.43 -6.43
CA ALA A 19 3.04 11.06 -6.28
C ALA A 19 4.13 9.98 -6.19
N ALA A 20 5.33 10.30 -6.69
CA ALA A 20 6.52 9.47 -6.51
C ALA A 20 6.86 9.34 -5.02
N LEU A 21 7.44 8.21 -4.63
CA LEU A 21 7.85 7.98 -3.24
C LEU A 21 9.20 8.69 -3.02
N GLN A 22 9.29 9.51 -1.98
CA GLN A 22 10.52 10.23 -1.62
C GLN A 22 11.05 9.76 -0.27
N SER A 23 12.31 10.07 0.04
CA SER A 23 12.85 9.84 1.38
C SER A 23 12.12 10.67 2.44
N SER A 24 11.99 10.11 3.63
CA SER A 24 11.35 10.74 4.80
C SER A 24 12.33 10.61 5.98
N PRO A 25 12.30 11.50 6.99
CA PRO A 25 13.17 11.38 8.17
C PRO A 25 13.07 10.01 8.87
N GLU A 26 11.89 9.38 8.84
CA GLU A 26 11.69 8.06 9.43
C GLU A 26 12.21 6.90 8.56
N THR A 27 12.36 7.11 7.26
CA THR A 27 12.73 6.09 6.27
C THR A 27 13.66 6.74 5.24
N PRO A 28 14.96 6.90 5.59
CA PRO A 28 15.93 7.46 4.65
C PRO A 28 16.13 6.52 3.46
N ASN A 29 16.16 5.20 3.72
CA ASN A 29 16.27 4.18 2.68
C ASN A 29 14.91 3.60 2.29
N PRO A 30 14.73 3.22 1.02
CA PRO A 30 13.54 2.48 0.57
C PRO A 30 13.37 1.12 1.27
N ILE A 31 14.47 0.46 1.64
CA ILE A 31 14.43 -0.81 2.40
C ILE A 31 13.79 -0.61 3.78
N ASP A 32 14.09 0.52 4.44
CA ASP A 32 13.54 0.85 5.77
C ASP A 32 12.03 1.05 5.71
N LEU A 33 11.52 1.56 4.58
CA LEU A 33 10.08 1.66 4.34
C LEU A 33 9.45 0.26 4.25
N LEU A 34 10.05 -0.65 3.49
CA LEU A 34 9.52 -2.00 3.29
C LEU A 34 9.56 -2.83 4.57
N THR A 35 10.63 -2.74 5.34
CA THR A 35 10.76 -3.44 6.63
C THR A 35 9.71 -2.95 7.63
N LYS A 36 9.47 -1.63 7.69
CA LYS A 36 8.38 -1.07 8.51
C LYS A 36 7.00 -1.54 8.05
N ILE A 37 6.73 -1.54 6.74
CA ILE A 37 5.43 -2.00 6.19
C ILE A 37 5.20 -3.48 6.53
N GLY A 38 6.24 -4.31 6.44
CA GLY A 38 6.18 -5.75 6.64
C GLY A 38 5.41 -6.48 5.54
N ARG A 39 4.68 -7.54 5.89
CA ARG A 39 3.89 -8.37 4.95
C ARG A 39 4.69 -8.89 3.75
N ASN A 40 5.87 -9.44 4.01
CA ASN A 40 6.75 -10.06 3.01
C ASN A 40 7.22 -9.09 1.90
N ALA A 41 7.00 -7.79 2.08
CA ALA A 41 7.40 -6.76 1.11
C ALA A 41 8.93 -6.62 1.08
N ASP A 42 9.55 -6.70 2.24
CA ASP A 42 11.00 -6.77 2.46
C ASP A 42 11.66 -7.87 1.62
N LYS A 43 11.08 -9.09 1.58
CA LYS A 43 11.70 -10.23 0.88
C LYS A 43 11.40 -10.28 -0.61
N ARG A 44 10.23 -9.80 -1.03
CA ARG A 44 9.77 -9.91 -2.43
C ARG A 44 10.14 -8.71 -3.28
N LEU A 45 10.33 -7.53 -2.68
CA LEU A 45 10.65 -6.28 -3.39
C LEU A 45 12.10 -5.84 -3.18
N VAL A 46 13.00 -6.72 -2.72
CA VAL A 46 14.43 -6.41 -2.47
C VAL A 46 15.09 -5.73 -3.68
N THR A 47 14.93 -6.31 -4.88
CA THR A 47 15.53 -5.81 -6.13
C THR A 47 15.06 -4.42 -6.53
N GLN A 48 13.92 -4.01 -5.99
CA GLN A 48 13.21 -2.77 -6.31
C GLN A 48 13.44 -1.73 -5.23
N ALA A 49 13.89 -2.17 -4.06
CA ALA A 49 14.29 -1.37 -2.92
C ALA A 49 15.75 -0.89 -3.02
N GLU A 50 16.45 -1.12 -4.14
CA GLU A 50 17.79 -0.55 -4.33
C GLU A 50 17.74 0.97 -4.53
N SER A 51 16.67 1.48 -5.15
CA SER A 51 16.49 2.91 -5.39
C SER A 51 15.04 3.34 -5.21
N TRP A 52 14.85 4.61 -4.83
CA TRP A 52 13.53 5.23 -4.73
C TRP A 52 12.83 5.30 -6.10
N ASP A 53 13.60 5.39 -7.19
CA ASP A 53 13.06 5.44 -8.56
C ASP A 53 12.44 4.10 -8.96
N LYS A 54 13.17 2.98 -8.77
CA LYS A 54 12.66 1.63 -9.05
C LYS A 54 11.41 1.32 -8.21
N LEU A 55 11.44 1.69 -6.93
CA LEU A 55 10.29 1.51 -6.04
C LEU A 55 9.09 2.36 -6.49
N SER A 56 9.34 3.59 -6.94
CA SER A 56 8.32 4.49 -7.48
C SER A 56 7.73 3.97 -8.78
N GLU A 57 8.53 3.37 -9.67
CA GLU A 57 8.02 2.73 -10.88
C GLU A 57 7.02 1.62 -10.57
N ILE A 58 7.32 0.76 -9.60
CA ILE A 58 6.39 -0.29 -9.17
C ILE A 58 5.12 0.30 -8.59
N TRP A 59 5.24 1.33 -7.77
CA TRP A 59 4.09 2.04 -7.22
C TRP A 59 3.20 2.62 -8.32
N LEU A 60 3.79 3.23 -9.35
CA LEU A 60 3.09 3.80 -10.50
C LEU A 60 2.40 2.70 -11.32
N LYS A 61 3.13 1.63 -11.68
CA LYS A 61 2.61 0.44 -12.40
C LYS A 61 1.49 -0.27 -11.62
N GLY A 62 1.52 -0.24 -10.29
CA GLY A 62 0.45 -0.71 -9.42
C GLY A 62 0.48 -2.22 -9.16
N GLY A 63 -0.70 -2.82 -8.99
CA GLY A 63 -0.84 -4.17 -8.45
C GLY A 63 -0.33 -5.29 -9.35
N THR A 64 -0.33 -5.09 -10.67
CA THR A 64 0.15 -6.08 -11.66
C THR A 64 1.65 -6.32 -11.57
N ALA A 65 2.44 -5.26 -11.36
CA ALA A 65 3.88 -5.37 -11.15
C ALA A 65 4.21 -6.11 -9.84
N MET A 66 3.44 -5.85 -8.77
CA MET A 66 3.60 -6.57 -7.49
C MET A 66 3.15 -8.03 -7.58
N GLU A 67 2.20 -8.35 -8.46
CA GLU A 67 1.79 -9.73 -8.74
C GLU A 67 2.90 -10.51 -9.44
N ALA A 68 3.57 -9.91 -10.43
CA ALA A 68 4.72 -10.51 -11.08
C ALA A 68 5.89 -10.78 -10.09
N ALA A 69 6.03 -9.96 -9.05
CA ALA A 69 6.98 -10.18 -7.95
C ALA A 69 6.54 -11.29 -6.96
N GLY A 70 5.40 -11.94 -7.19
CA GLY A 70 4.92 -13.07 -6.39
C GLY A 70 4.21 -12.67 -5.09
N LEU A 71 3.73 -11.44 -4.96
CA LEU A 71 2.95 -11.04 -3.80
C LEU A 71 1.50 -11.53 -3.89
N GLY A 72 0.99 -12.08 -2.79
CA GLY A 72 -0.41 -12.49 -2.68
C GLY A 72 -1.37 -11.30 -2.68
N PRO A 73 -2.64 -11.48 -3.10
CA PRO A 73 -3.59 -10.37 -3.24
C PRO A 73 -3.82 -9.53 -1.97
N LYS A 74 -3.75 -10.17 -0.78
CA LYS A 74 -3.91 -9.50 0.52
C LYS A 74 -2.75 -8.53 0.80
N ASP A 75 -1.52 -8.97 0.55
CA ASP A 75 -0.32 -8.19 0.81
C ASP A 75 -0.22 -7.04 -0.20
N ARG A 76 -0.49 -7.31 -1.49
CA ARG A 76 -0.53 -6.28 -2.55
C ARG A 76 -1.47 -5.12 -2.20
N ARG A 77 -2.70 -5.43 -1.76
CA ARG A 77 -3.70 -4.40 -1.38
C ARG A 77 -3.20 -3.54 -0.21
N TYR A 78 -2.55 -4.16 0.78
CA TYR A 78 -2.01 -3.43 1.91
C TYR A 78 -0.82 -2.55 1.53
N ILE A 79 0.12 -3.06 0.75
CA ILE A 79 1.31 -2.32 0.33
C ILE A 79 0.93 -1.13 -0.55
N LEU A 80 0.00 -1.32 -1.51
CA LEU A 80 -0.51 -0.21 -2.32
C LEU A 80 -1.21 0.85 -1.45
N TRP A 81 -1.95 0.44 -0.43
CA TRP A 81 -2.53 1.37 0.52
C TRP A 81 -1.46 2.11 1.34
N ALA A 82 -0.42 1.41 1.79
CA ALA A 82 0.69 1.98 2.53
C ALA A 82 1.46 3.00 1.68
N PHE A 83 1.78 2.67 0.43
CA PHE A 83 2.40 3.58 -0.53
C PHE A 83 1.52 4.79 -0.83
N ALA A 84 0.21 4.61 -0.96
CA ALA A 84 -0.72 5.74 -1.12
C ALA A 84 -0.71 6.70 0.08
N LYS A 85 -0.52 6.19 1.31
CA LYS A 85 -0.41 7.02 2.52
C LYS A 85 0.94 7.71 2.61
N TYR A 86 2.01 6.98 2.29
CA TYR A 86 3.35 7.52 2.26
C TYR A 86 3.52 8.62 1.20
N SER A 87 2.97 8.41 0.00
CA SER A 87 2.97 9.41 -1.08
C SER A 87 2.17 10.68 -0.75
N GLN A 88 1.29 10.62 0.27
CA GLN A 88 0.58 11.78 0.81
C GLN A 88 1.38 12.51 1.91
N GLY A 89 2.65 12.12 2.13
CA GLY A 89 3.52 12.71 3.16
C GLY A 89 3.20 12.27 4.59
N ARG A 90 2.40 11.21 4.79
CA ARG A 90 2.16 10.66 6.14
C ARG A 90 3.37 9.86 6.59
N ALA A 91 3.75 10.03 7.85
CA ALA A 91 4.83 9.27 8.44
C ALA A 91 4.47 7.76 8.53
N PRO A 92 5.39 6.84 8.18
CA PRO A 92 5.21 5.39 8.29
C PRO A 92 4.60 4.95 9.63
N SER A 93 5.10 5.48 10.74
CA SER A 93 4.64 5.13 12.09
C SER A 93 3.16 5.43 12.34
N GLN A 94 2.56 6.39 11.63
CA GLN A 94 1.16 6.79 11.83
C GLN A 94 0.15 5.84 11.21
N PHE A 95 0.50 5.15 10.13
CA PHE A 95 -0.46 4.35 9.37
C PHE A 95 -0.11 2.86 9.30
N ILE A 96 1.13 2.49 9.60
CA ILE A 96 1.56 1.10 9.59
C ILE A 96 0.87 0.35 10.73
N ARG A 97 0.17 -0.72 10.36
CA ARG A 97 -0.54 -1.59 11.29
C ARG A 97 0.36 -2.75 11.68
N SER A 98 0.63 -2.90 12.97
CA SER A 98 1.26 -4.09 13.54
C SER A 98 0.46 -5.36 13.17
N PRO A 99 1.13 -6.51 12.94
CA PRO A 99 0.43 -7.78 12.74
C PRO A 99 -0.50 -8.09 13.90
N LYS A 100 -1.72 -8.56 13.58
CA LYS A 100 -2.67 -8.99 14.60
C LYS A 100 -2.08 -10.18 15.36
N ALA A 101 -2.13 -10.13 16.69
CA ALA A 101 -1.70 -11.25 17.52
C ALA A 101 -2.40 -12.56 17.10
N PRO A 102 -1.69 -13.70 17.17
CA PRO A 102 -2.27 -14.98 16.82
C PRO A 102 -3.48 -15.27 17.72
N LYS A 103 -4.50 -15.90 17.14
CA LYS A 103 -5.71 -16.26 17.88
C LYS A 103 -5.34 -17.29 18.95
N LYS A 104 -5.83 -17.11 20.18
CA LYS A 104 -5.70 -18.11 21.24
C LYS A 104 -6.31 -19.44 20.77
N PHE A 105 -5.52 -20.52 20.84
CA PHE A 105 -5.99 -21.87 20.58
C PHE A 105 -7.02 -22.28 21.64
N ARG A 106 -8.19 -22.79 21.21
CA ARG A 106 -9.27 -23.28 22.08
C ARG A 106 -9.44 -24.78 21.81
N GLY A 107 -8.59 -25.60 22.41
CA GLY A 107 -8.60 -27.06 22.29
C GLY A 107 -7.55 -27.70 23.20
N ARG A 108 -7.65 -29.02 23.42
CA ARG A 108 -6.59 -29.81 24.06
C ARG A 108 -5.66 -30.33 22.94
N VAL A 109 -4.35 -30.21 23.16
CA VAL A 109 -3.29 -30.72 22.28
C VAL A 109 -3.47 -32.21 22.03
#